data_AF-A0ABD0R565-F1
#
_entry.id   AF-A0ABD0R565-F1
#
_cell.length_a   1.000
_cell.length_b   1.000
_cell.length_c   1.000
_cell.angle_alpha   90.00
_cell.angle_beta   90.00
_cell.angle_gamma   90.00
#
_symmetry.space_group_name_H-M   'P 1'
#
loop_
_entity.id
_entity.type
_entity.pdbx_description
1 polymer ?
#
loop_
_entity_poly.entity_id
_entity_poly.type
_entity_poly.pdbx_seq_one_letter_code
_entity_poly.pdbx_strand_id
1 'polypeptide(L)' 'VPFHEHVFLEKHLDESFPRQGPVRHFMELVITGLAKNHHLTVQQKKEHIDWFRDYFRQKDDVLKEAEA' A
#
# COMPACT_ATOMS: atom_id res chain seq x y z
N VAL A 1 -10.67 -3.90 -17.71
CA VAL A 1 -10.63 -3.09 -16.47
C VAL A 1 -10.35 -1.64 -16.86
N PRO A 2 -11.15 -0.66 -16.42
CA PRO A 2 -10.97 0.74 -16.80
C PRO A 2 -9.70 1.37 -16.19
N PHE A 3 -9.15 2.41 -16.83
CA PHE A 3 -7.87 3.04 -16.45
C PHE A 3 -7.85 3.52 -14.99
N HIS A 4 -8.98 4.03 -14.50
CA HIS A 4 -9.10 4.59 -13.17
C HIS A 4 -8.86 3.55 -12.07
N GLU A 5 -9.09 2.26 -12.33
CA GLU A 5 -8.75 1.18 -11.38
C GLU A 5 -7.27 0.83 -11.37
N HIS A 6 -6.55 1.09 -12.47
CA HIS A 6 -5.09 0.89 -12.52
C HIS A 6 -4.32 2.07 -11.93
N VAL A 7 -4.90 3.27 -11.94
CA VAL A 7 -4.23 4.52 -11.56
C VAL A 7 -4.63 4.98 -10.15
N PHE A 8 -5.91 4.94 -9.79
CA PHE A 8 -6.39 5.44 -8.50
C PHE A 8 -6.50 4.33 -7.45
N LEU A 9 -5.35 3.83 -7.00
CA LEU A 9 -5.28 2.80 -5.96
C LEU A 9 -5.30 3.40 -4.54
N GLU A 10 -5.19 4.73 -4.40
CA GLU A 10 -5.14 5.45 -3.12
C GLU A 10 -6.33 5.14 -2.20
N LYS A 11 -7.51 4.88 -2.78
CA LYS A 11 -8.71 4.46 -2.04
C LYS A 11 -8.48 3.23 -1.16
N HIS A 12 -7.61 2.31 -1.59
CA HIS A 12 -7.29 1.09 -0.85
C HIS A 12 -6.33 1.37 0.32
N LEU A 13 -5.57 2.48 0.29
CA LEU A 13 -4.74 2.88 1.42
C LEU A 13 -5.55 3.40 2.59
N ASP A 14 -6.57 4.19 2.31
CA ASP A 14 -7.36 4.87 3.34
C ASP A 14 -8.18 3.91 4.20
N GLU A 15 -8.51 2.73 3.68
CA GLU A 15 -9.18 1.66 4.43
C GLU A 15 -8.22 0.80 5.26
N SER A 16 -6.93 0.82 4.94
CA SER A 16 -6.01 -0.27 5.29
C SER A 16 -4.79 0.16 6.09
N PHE A 17 -4.39 1.42 5.95
CA PHE A 17 -3.17 1.98 6.53
C PHE A 17 -3.47 3.27 7.31
N PRO A 18 -2.59 3.65 8.25
CA PRO A 18 -2.68 4.95 8.93
C PRO A 18 -2.70 6.09 7.90
N ARG A 19 -3.45 7.16 8.20
CA ARG A 19 -3.52 8.36 7.34
C ARG A 19 -2.30 9.26 7.43
N GLN A 20 -1.44 9.05 8.44
CA GLN A 20 -0.25 9.85 8.70
C GLN A 20 0.87 8.93 9.20
N GLY A 21 2.12 9.36 9.04
CA GLY A 21 3.31 8.63 9.52
C GLY A 21 4.16 8.02 8.39
N PRO A 22 5.32 7.43 8.76
CA PRO A 22 6.30 6.92 7.80
C PRO A 22 5.76 5.74 6.96
N VAL A 23 4.90 4.90 7.56
CA VAL A 23 4.24 3.78 6.86
C VAL A 23 3.35 4.30 5.73
N ARG A 24 2.61 5.40 5.97
CA ARG A 24 1.77 6.03 4.94
C ARG A 24 2.61 6.53 3.78
N HIS A 25 3.68 7.26 4.08
CA HIS A 25 4.58 7.80 3.06
C HIS A 25 5.22 6.69 2.21
N PHE A 26 5.66 5.61 2.84
CA PHE A 26 6.17 4.43 2.14
C PHE A 26 5.10 3.82 1.21
N MET A 27 3.88 3.63 1.70
CA MET A 27 2.80 3.05 0.91
C MET A 27 2.37 3.94 -0.26
N GLU A 28 2.45 5.27 -0.14
CA GLU A 28 2.20 6.21 -1.25
C GLU A 28 3.21 6.01 -2.40
N LEU A 29 4.48 5.74 -2.07
CA LEU A 29 5.50 5.42 -3.07
C LEU A 29 5.22 4.07 -3.74
N VAL A 30 4.85 3.05 -2.96
CA VAL A 30 4.48 1.72 -3.48
C VAL A 30 3.30 1.84 -4.45
N ILE A 31 2.25 2.56 -4.07
CA ILE A 31 1.09 2.78 -4.95
C ILE A 31 1.48 3.54 -6.21
N THR A 32 2.29 4.58 -6.09
CA THR A 32 2.76 5.34 -7.26
C THR A 32 3.53 4.43 -8.24
N GLY A 33 4.33 3.50 -7.71
CA GLY A 33 5.02 2.48 -8.52
C GLY A 33 4.05 1.49 -9.17
N LEU A 34 3.08 0.96 -8.41
CA LEU A 34 2.06 0.06 -8.94
C LEU A 34 1.18 0.73 -10.00
N ALA A 35 0.83 2.01 -9.82
CA ALA A 35 0.01 2.77 -10.76
C ALA A 35 0.68 2.93 -12.13
N LYS A 36 2.00 3.16 -12.13
CA LYS A 36 2.81 3.27 -13.36
C LYS A 36 3.10 1.91 -14.01
N ASN A 37 2.81 0.80 -13.34
CA ASN A 37 3.09 -0.53 -13.86
C ASN A 37 1.94 -1.04 -14.77
N HIS A 38 2.24 -1.16 -16.06
CA HIS A 38 1.38 -1.71 -17.11
C HIS A 38 1.44 -3.25 -17.26
N HIS A 39 2.39 -3.93 -16.62
CA HIS A 39 2.53 -5.39 -16.69
C HIS A 39 1.68 -6.11 -15.63
N LEU A 40 1.27 -5.42 -14.57
CA LEU A 40 0.48 -5.99 -13.49
C LEU A 40 -1.03 -5.73 -13.68
N THR A 41 -1.82 -6.77 -13.44
CA THR A 41 -3.28 -6.66 -13.37
C THR A 41 -3.71 -5.93 -12.10
N VAL A 42 -4.92 -5.38 -12.08
CA VAL A 42 -5.47 -4.72 -10.88
C VAL A 42 -5.49 -5.68 -9.68
N GLN A 43 -5.79 -6.96 -9.91
CA GLN A 43 -5.81 -7.96 -8.84
C GLN A 43 -4.42 -8.14 -8.22
N GLN A 44 -3.37 -8.29 -9.04
CA GLN A 44 -2.00 -8.39 -8.53
C GLN A 44 -1.59 -7.14 -7.74
N LYS A 45 -1.98 -5.96 -8.21
CA LYS A 45 -1.71 -4.71 -7.48
C LYS A 45 -2.39 -4.71 -6.10
N LYS A 46 -3.62 -5.22 -6.00
CA LYS A 46 -4.34 -5.37 -4.72
C LYS A 46 -3.66 -6.38 -3.80
N GLU A 47 -3.29 -7.54 -4.33
CA GLU A 47 -2.56 -8.58 -3.58
C GLU A 47 -1.24 -8.04 -3.01
N HIS A 48 -0.51 -7.21 -3.77
CA HIS A 48 0.68 -6.54 -3.26
C HIS A 48 0.38 -5.60 -2.08
N ILE A 49 -0.70 -4.81 -2.15
CA ILE A 49 -1.10 -3.90 -1.07
C ILE A 49 -1.51 -4.68 0.18
N ASP A 50 -2.28 -5.76 0.00
CA ASP A 50 -2.73 -6.60 1.13
C ASP A 50 -1.57 -7.34 1.79
N TRP A 51 -0.57 -7.77 1.01
CA TRP A 51 0.66 -8.34 1.56
C TRP A 51 1.38 -7.35 2.49
N PHE A 52 1.51 -6.08 2.08
CA PHE A 52 2.11 -5.06 2.93
C PHE A 52 1.30 -4.81 4.20
N ARG A 53 -0.04 -4.82 4.10
CA ARG A 53 -0.92 -4.69 5.27
C ARG A 53 -0.62 -5.77 6.30
N ASP A 54 -0.55 -7.02 5.87
CA ASP A 54 -0.28 -8.15 6.77
C ASP A 54 1.14 -8.13 7.31
N TYR A 55 2.12 -7.72 6.48
CA TYR A 55 3.51 -7.55 6.90
C TYR A 55 3.64 -6.52 8.03
N PHE A 56 3.07 -5.33 7.88
CA PHE A 56 3.15 -4.30 8.91
C PHE A 56 2.37 -4.68 10.18
N ARG A 57 1.27 -5.42 10.06
CA ARG A 57 0.53 -5.96 11.22
C ARG A 57 1.35 -6.99 11.99
N GLN A 58 2.09 -7.86 11.29
CA GLN A 58 2.95 -8.86 11.93
C GLN A 58 4.20 -8.25 12.57
N LYS A 59 4.62 -7.07 12.10
CA LYS A 59 5.82 -6.34 12.56
C LYS A 59 5.48 -5.08 13.37
N ASP A 60 4.28 -5.04 13.95
CA ASP A 60 3.80 -3.92 14.77
C ASP A 60 4.69 -3.69 16.00
N ASP A 61 5.26 -4.76 16.54
CA ASP A 61 6.27 -4.74 17.60
C ASP A 61 7.52 -3.95 17.19
N VAL A 62 8.07 -4.24 16.02
CA VAL A 62 9.27 -3.56 15.48
C VAL A 62 8.95 -2.10 15.14
N LEU A 63 7.76 -1.81 14.64
CA LEU A 63 7.32 -0.44 14.36
C LEU A 63 7.26 0.40 15.64
N LYS A 64 6.71 -0.17 16.72
CA LYS A 64 6.64 0.49 18.04
C LYS A 64 8.02 0.72 18.65
N GLU A 65 8.95 -0.21 18.48
CA GLU A 65 10.34 -0.02 18.92
C GLU A 65 11.07 1.08 18.12
N ALA A 66 10.76 1.24 16.84
CA ALA A 66 11.38 2.24 15.98
C ALA A 66 10.82 3.67 16.16
N GLU A 67 9.61 3.81 16.72
CA GLU A 67 9.01 5.10 17.10
C GLU A 67 9.43 5.58 18.51
N ALA A 68 10.09 4.73 19.30
CA ALA A 68 10.58 5.02 20.66
C ALA A 68 11.97 5.69 20.65
#